data_AF-A0A381XZ96-F1
#
_entry.id   AF-A0A381XZ96-F1
#
_cell.length_a   1.000
_cell.length_b   1.000
_cell.length_c   1.000
_cell.angle_alpha   90.00
_cell.angle_beta   90.00
_cell.angle_gamma   90.00
#
_symmetry.space_group_name_H-M   'P 1'
#
loop_
_entity.id
_entity.type
_entity.pdbx_description
1 polymer ?
#
loop_
_entity_poly.entity_id
_entity_poly.type
_entity_poly.pdbx_seq_one_letter_code
_entity_poly.pdbx_strand_id
1 'polypeptide(L)'
;MRYGLLPGGKKIRSKILVDVGKIFNINYNVLIQIAAAVECIHAYSLIHDDLPCMDNDNLRRGRLSTHKKFGESTAILAGNSLLTLALEILTDNNLKINNKSKVYLASFISKSSGHEGIAGGQYYDLNFEKKKISLTKILNMQINKTGKLFGFCCVAPLLILGKKKELSKFNKIGEDIGLLFQIADDLIDFRGDKKLAGKKTRKDLTKGKATLISLLGYKNTIKYAEKLKLNIFKKIRIYGNKSSDLKDTIEFILNRNR
;
A
#
# COMPACT_ATOMS: atom_id res chain seq x y z
N MET A 1 -19.72 1.45 2.05
CA MET A 1 -18.46 2.15 2.42
C MET A 1 -17.96 1.80 3.82
N ARG A 2 -18.64 2.21 4.91
CA ARG A 2 -18.18 1.99 6.31
C ARG A 2 -17.72 0.55 6.59
N TYR A 3 -18.47 -0.45 6.12
CA TYR A 3 -18.15 -1.86 6.34
C TYR A 3 -16.77 -2.29 5.79
N GLY A 4 -16.38 -1.83 4.60
CA GLY A 4 -15.09 -2.18 4.00
C GLY A 4 -13.94 -1.30 4.50
N LEU A 5 -14.22 -0.06 4.92
CA LEU A 5 -13.22 0.89 5.42
C LEU A 5 -12.83 0.66 6.90
N LEU A 6 -13.83 0.40 7.75
CA LEU A 6 -13.71 0.35 9.21
C LEU A 6 -13.54 -1.03 9.88
N PRO A 7 -13.34 -2.18 9.21
CA PRO A 7 -13.23 -3.47 9.91
C PRO A 7 -11.88 -3.65 10.65
N GLY A 8 -11.19 -2.56 10.99
CA GLY A 8 -9.83 -2.56 11.55
C GLY A 8 -8.75 -2.58 10.48
N GLY A 9 -7.54 -3.00 10.85
CA GLY A 9 -6.35 -3.00 10.00
C GLY A 9 -5.18 -2.27 10.67
N LYS A 10 -3.96 -2.57 10.25
CA LYS A 10 -2.73 -2.07 10.91
C LYS A 10 -2.48 -0.57 10.70
N LYS A 11 -3.22 0.06 9.76
CA LYS A 11 -3.08 1.48 9.36
C LYS A 11 -1.64 1.90 9.07
N ILE A 12 -0.86 0.99 8.50
CA ILE A 12 0.58 1.19 8.24
C ILE A 12 0.81 2.34 7.25
N ARG A 13 -0.07 2.53 6.25
CA ARG A 13 0.00 3.66 5.32
C ARG A 13 -0.17 4.99 6.04
N SER A 14 -1.21 5.11 6.88
CA SER A 14 -1.40 6.28 7.75
C SER A 14 -0.22 6.51 8.68
N LYS A 15 0.33 5.46 9.29
CA LYS A 15 1.49 5.55 10.19
C LYS A 15 2.73 6.08 9.46
N ILE A 16 3.04 5.56 8.28
CA ILE A 16 4.16 6.05 7.44
C ILE A 16 3.97 7.53 7.08
N LEU A 17 2.75 7.94 6.70
CA LEU A 17 2.45 9.35 6.42
C LEU A 17 2.71 10.22 7.66
N VAL A 18 2.26 9.78 8.82
CA VAL A 18 2.46 10.51 10.09
C VAL A 18 3.95 10.57 10.46
N ASP A 19 4.68 9.47 10.33
CA ASP A 19 6.11 9.41 10.67
C ASP A 19 6.94 10.33 9.78
N VAL A 20 6.64 10.38 8.47
CA VAL A 20 7.27 11.33 7.57
C VAL A 20 6.84 12.76 7.88
N GLY A 21 5.57 12.98 8.23
CA GLY A 21 5.09 14.28 8.70
C GLY A 21 5.83 14.79 9.94
N LYS A 22 6.15 13.90 10.89
CA LYS A 22 6.94 14.22 12.08
C LYS A 22 8.37 14.64 11.76
N ILE A 23 9.03 14.00 10.78
CA ILE A 23 10.36 14.43 10.31
C ILE A 23 10.37 15.92 9.94
N PHE A 24 9.25 16.39 9.38
CA PHE A 24 9.07 17.74 8.88
C PHE A 24 8.21 18.65 9.77
N ASN A 25 7.91 18.24 11.01
CA ASN A 25 7.12 19.00 11.99
C ASN A 25 5.73 19.44 11.47
N ILE A 26 5.06 18.60 10.66
CA ILE A 26 3.70 18.88 10.20
C ILE A 26 2.69 18.62 11.31
N ASN A 27 1.69 19.49 11.42
CA ASN A 27 0.60 19.35 12.38
C ASN A 27 -0.13 18.01 12.21
N TYR A 28 -0.27 17.27 13.31
CA TYR A 28 -0.89 15.93 13.31
C TYR A 28 -2.33 15.92 12.78
N ASN A 29 -3.14 16.94 13.10
CA ASN A 29 -4.53 17.03 12.64
C ASN A 29 -4.65 17.18 11.12
N VAL A 30 -3.68 17.85 10.48
CA VAL A 30 -3.59 17.91 9.01
C VAL A 30 -3.22 16.53 8.45
N LEU A 31 -2.25 15.85 9.08
CA LEU A 31 -1.79 14.53 8.63
C LEU A 31 -2.89 13.46 8.70
N ILE A 32 -3.70 13.44 9.75
CA ILE A 32 -4.78 12.44 9.89
C ILE A 32 -5.90 12.62 8.87
N GLN A 33 -6.21 13.86 8.46
CA GLN A 33 -7.19 14.11 7.39
C GLN A 33 -6.69 13.56 6.05
N ILE A 34 -5.43 13.83 5.71
CA ILE A 34 -4.81 13.27 4.49
C ILE A 34 -4.71 11.74 4.59
N ALA A 35 -4.39 11.21 5.78
CA ALA A 35 -4.37 9.77 6.02
C ALA A 35 -5.75 9.12 5.86
N ALA A 36 -6.84 9.82 6.18
CA ALA A 36 -8.19 9.34 5.93
C ALA A 36 -8.46 9.16 4.42
N ALA A 37 -8.01 10.08 3.59
CA ALA A 37 -8.07 9.94 2.13
C ALA A 37 -7.28 8.72 1.65
N VAL A 38 -6.06 8.51 2.15
CA VAL A 38 -5.24 7.33 1.84
C VAL A 38 -5.94 6.03 2.22
N GLU A 39 -6.58 5.99 3.39
CA GLU A 39 -7.30 4.80 3.84
C GLU A 39 -8.59 4.56 3.04
N CYS A 40 -9.23 5.60 2.50
CA CYS A 40 -10.31 5.46 1.53
C CYS A 40 -9.81 4.81 0.23
N ILE A 41 -8.67 5.28 -0.29
CA ILE A 41 -8.01 4.67 -1.47
C ILE A 41 -7.69 3.20 -1.21
N HIS A 42 -7.05 2.91 -0.08
CA HIS A 42 -6.70 1.53 0.28
C HIS A 42 -7.94 0.64 0.48
N ALA A 43 -9.01 1.17 1.08
CA ALA A 43 -10.23 0.41 1.29
C ALA A 43 -10.95 0.11 -0.02
N TYR A 44 -11.06 1.07 -0.95
CA TYR A 44 -11.67 0.76 -2.26
C TYR A 44 -10.87 -0.33 -2.97
N SER A 45 -9.54 -0.25 -2.94
CA SER A 45 -8.71 -1.17 -3.72
C SER A 45 -8.94 -2.61 -3.26
N LEU A 46 -9.07 -2.83 -1.94
CA LEU A 46 -9.39 -4.14 -1.39
C LEU A 46 -10.83 -4.59 -1.70
N ILE A 47 -11.80 -3.68 -1.64
CA ILE A 47 -13.21 -4.00 -1.94
C ILE A 47 -13.34 -4.50 -3.38
N HIS A 48 -12.65 -3.86 -4.32
CA HIS A 48 -12.66 -4.25 -5.73
C HIS A 48 -11.81 -5.49 -6.00
N ASP A 49 -10.63 -5.61 -5.37
CA ASP A 49 -9.77 -6.79 -5.44
C ASP A 49 -10.51 -8.07 -5.02
N ASP A 50 -11.41 -7.98 -4.03
CA ASP A 50 -12.24 -9.10 -3.55
C ASP A 50 -13.36 -9.54 -4.52
N LEU A 51 -13.67 -8.79 -5.59
CA LEU A 51 -14.82 -9.10 -6.46
C LEU A 51 -14.66 -10.44 -7.21
N PRO A 52 -15.77 -11.09 -7.63
CA PRO A 52 -15.73 -12.36 -8.36
C PRO A 52 -14.90 -12.33 -9.66
N CYS A 53 -14.87 -11.20 -10.35
CA CYS A 53 -14.07 -10.99 -11.57
C CYS A 53 -12.59 -10.69 -11.31
N MET A 54 -12.18 -10.58 -10.04
CA MET A 54 -10.83 -10.27 -9.59
C MET A 54 -10.28 -11.47 -8.79
N ASP A 55 -9.97 -11.33 -7.49
CA ASP A 55 -9.47 -12.45 -6.69
C ASP A 55 -10.58 -13.39 -6.19
N ASN A 56 -11.86 -13.00 -6.28
CA ASN A 56 -13.04 -13.75 -5.83
C ASN A 56 -12.94 -14.24 -4.37
N ASP A 57 -12.41 -13.39 -3.49
CA ASP A 57 -12.21 -13.74 -2.09
C ASP A 57 -13.49 -13.58 -1.26
N ASN A 58 -13.85 -14.64 -0.54
CA ASN A 58 -15.05 -14.65 0.31
C ASN A 58 -14.86 -13.90 1.62
N LEU A 59 -13.60 -13.74 2.07
CA LEU A 59 -13.26 -13.20 3.39
C LEU A 59 -12.18 -12.13 3.28
N ARG A 60 -12.35 -11.05 4.04
CA ARG A 60 -11.37 -9.97 4.21
C ARG A 60 -11.32 -9.56 5.67
N ARG A 61 -10.11 -9.55 6.26
CA ARG A 61 -9.86 -9.19 7.68
C ARG A 61 -10.77 -9.96 8.65
N GLY A 62 -10.95 -11.27 8.41
CA GLY A 62 -11.76 -12.15 9.26
C GLY A 62 -13.27 -11.96 9.16
N ARG A 63 -13.76 -11.20 8.17
CA ARG A 63 -15.20 -10.98 7.91
C ARG A 63 -15.52 -11.31 6.46
N LEU A 64 -16.80 -11.49 6.13
CA LEU A 64 -17.24 -11.61 4.73
C LEU A 64 -16.75 -10.41 3.92
N SER A 65 -16.24 -10.66 2.71
CA SER A 65 -15.91 -9.58 1.78
C SER A 65 -17.18 -8.77 1.44
N THR A 66 -16.99 -7.54 0.97
CA THR A 66 -18.12 -6.61 0.77
C THR A 66 -19.15 -7.17 -0.21
N HIS A 67 -18.70 -7.83 -1.29
CA HIS A 67 -19.59 -8.41 -2.29
C HIS A 67 -20.36 -9.62 -1.74
N LYS A 68 -19.74 -10.44 -0.86
CA LYS A 68 -20.45 -11.54 -0.19
C LYS A 68 -21.51 -11.06 0.79
N LYS A 69 -21.27 -9.93 1.45
CA LYS A 69 -22.22 -9.40 2.43
C LYS A 69 -23.37 -8.60 1.81
N PHE A 70 -23.11 -7.84 0.74
CA PHE A 70 -24.05 -6.85 0.21
C PHE A 70 -24.31 -6.94 -1.30
N GLY A 71 -23.75 -7.95 -1.97
CA GLY A 71 -23.83 -8.09 -3.43
C GLY A 71 -22.76 -7.30 -4.18
N GLU A 72 -22.56 -7.69 -5.45
CA GLU A 72 -21.52 -7.13 -6.32
C GLU A 72 -21.74 -5.66 -6.64
N SER A 73 -22.98 -5.27 -7.00
CA SER A 73 -23.31 -3.88 -7.30
C SER A 73 -22.98 -2.94 -6.14
N THR A 74 -23.35 -3.33 -4.91
CA THR A 74 -23.02 -2.56 -3.70
C THR A 74 -21.52 -2.47 -3.46
N ALA A 75 -20.76 -3.55 -3.71
CA ALA A 75 -19.31 -3.54 -3.56
C ALA A 75 -18.64 -2.62 -4.59
N ILE A 76 -19.07 -2.67 -5.85
CA ILE A 76 -18.60 -1.79 -6.93
C ILE A 76 -18.85 -0.33 -6.55
N LEU A 77 -20.10 0.02 -6.23
CA LEU A 77 -20.48 1.39 -5.87
C LEU A 77 -19.77 1.87 -4.60
N ALA A 78 -19.62 1.02 -3.59
CA ALA A 78 -18.89 1.38 -2.38
C ALA A 78 -17.40 1.67 -2.64
N GLY A 79 -16.76 0.91 -3.53
CA GLY A 79 -15.39 1.19 -3.93
C GLY A 79 -15.28 2.50 -4.72
N ASN A 80 -16.15 2.72 -5.71
CA ASN A 80 -16.19 3.95 -6.49
C ASN A 80 -16.37 5.18 -5.59
N SER A 81 -17.33 5.13 -4.66
CA SER A 81 -17.58 6.22 -3.72
C SER A 81 -16.40 6.49 -2.78
N LEU A 82 -15.66 5.46 -2.34
CA LEU A 82 -14.47 5.65 -1.51
C LEU A 82 -13.31 6.29 -2.28
N LEU A 83 -13.13 5.94 -3.56
CA LEU A 83 -12.19 6.62 -4.44
C LEU A 83 -12.54 8.11 -4.58
N THR A 84 -13.81 8.44 -4.82
CA THR A 84 -14.28 9.83 -4.92
C THR A 84 -14.15 10.59 -3.60
N LEU A 85 -14.52 9.96 -2.48
CA LEU A 85 -14.43 10.55 -1.14
C LEU A 85 -12.98 10.89 -0.76
N ALA A 86 -12.00 10.11 -1.21
CA ALA A 86 -10.60 10.44 -0.98
C ALA A 86 -10.22 11.80 -1.59
N LEU A 87 -10.74 12.14 -2.76
CA LEU A 87 -10.50 13.45 -3.39
C LEU A 87 -11.25 14.57 -2.68
N GLU A 88 -12.51 14.32 -2.29
CA GLU A 88 -13.32 15.25 -1.50
C GLU A 88 -12.59 15.65 -0.21
N ILE A 89 -12.05 14.67 0.55
CA ILE A 89 -11.29 14.93 1.78
C ILE A 89 -10.06 15.83 1.51
N LEU A 90 -9.37 15.65 0.40
CA LEU A 90 -8.15 16.41 0.09
C LEU A 90 -8.44 17.82 -0.44
N THR A 91 -9.62 18.06 -0.98
CA THR A 91 -10.04 19.37 -1.51
C THR A 91 -10.89 20.16 -0.51
N ASP A 92 -11.42 19.51 0.53
CA ASP A 92 -12.29 20.09 1.54
C ASP A 92 -11.71 21.34 2.24
N ASN A 93 -12.57 22.32 2.56
CA ASN A 93 -12.18 23.60 3.17
C ASN A 93 -11.76 23.47 4.65
N ASN A 94 -12.08 22.37 5.32
CA ASN A 94 -11.63 22.06 6.67
C ASN A 94 -10.19 21.55 6.70
N LEU A 95 -9.65 21.05 5.57
CA LEU A 95 -8.22 20.79 5.44
C LEU A 95 -7.48 22.13 5.29
N LYS A 96 -7.02 22.65 6.43
CA LYS A 96 -6.37 23.97 6.57
C LYS A 96 -4.93 23.97 6.02
N ILE A 97 -4.79 23.79 4.71
CA ILE A 97 -3.57 23.95 3.93
C ILE A 97 -3.85 24.86 2.72
N ASN A 98 -2.80 25.41 2.12
CA ASN A 98 -2.97 26.26 0.93
C ASN A 98 -3.57 25.49 -0.26
N ASN A 99 -4.36 26.18 -1.10
CA ASN A 99 -5.06 25.55 -2.25
C ASN A 99 -4.12 24.88 -3.25
N LYS A 100 -2.91 25.42 -3.43
CA LYS A 100 -1.91 24.84 -4.33
C LYS A 100 -1.45 23.46 -3.84
N SER A 101 -1.27 23.28 -2.54
CA SER A 101 -0.96 21.99 -1.92
C SER A 101 -2.13 21.01 -2.06
N LYS A 102 -3.39 21.45 -1.93
CA LYS A 102 -4.56 20.60 -2.19
C LYS A 102 -4.57 20.05 -3.62
N VAL A 103 -4.34 20.92 -4.61
CA VAL A 103 -4.24 20.51 -6.03
C VAL A 103 -3.11 19.49 -6.23
N TYR A 104 -1.94 19.73 -5.64
CA TYR A 104 -0.83 18.77 -5.76
C TYR A 104 -1.11 17.44 -5.07
N LEU A 105 -1.76 17.44 -3.90
CA LEU A 105 -2.16 16.22 -3.21
C LEU A 105 -3.17 15.43 -4.04
N ALA A 106 -4.23 16.09 -4.53
CA ALA A 106 -5.25 15.48 -5.39
C ALA A 106 -4.64 14.91 -6.68
N SER A 107 -3.75 15.65 -7.33
CA SER A 107 -3.05 15.19 -8.54
C SER A 107 -2.18 13.97 -8.26
N PHE A 108 -1.37 13.99 -7.19
CA PHE A 108 -0.46 12.90 -6.88
C PHE A 108 -1.22 11.64 -6.45
N ILE A 109 -2.23 11.75 -5.58
CA ILE A 109 -3.01 10.58 -5.15
C ILE A 109 -3.78 9.97 -6.33
N SER A 110 -4.27 10.79 -7.26
CA SER A 110 -4.95 10.31 -8.47
C SER A 110 -4.01 9.50 -9.35
N LYS A 111 -2.77 9.99 -9.58
CA LYS A 111 -1.74 9.23 -10.31
C LYS A 111 -1.36 7.93 -9.58
N SER A 112 -1.16 8.01 -8.26
CA SER A 112 -0.86 6.84 -7.43
C SER A 112 -1.97 5.79 -7.44
N SER A 113 -3.22 6.17 -7.66
CA SER A 113 -4.38 5.27 -7.61
C SER A 113 -4.82 4.76 -8.99
N GLY A 114 -4.57 5.54 -10.04
CA GLY A 114 -5.01 5.28 -11.41
C GLY A 114 -4.13 4.32 -12.20
N HIS A 115 -4.10 4.52 -13.53
CA HIS A 115 -3.45 3.61 -14.48
C HIS A 115 -1.91 3.55 -14.37
N GLU A 116 -1.25 4.63 -13.92
CA GLU A 116 0.18 4.63 -13.58
C GLU A 116 0.45 4.07 -12.16
N GLY A 117 -0.63 3.73 -11.45
CA GLY A 117 -0.66 3.45 -10.03
C GLY A 117 -1.29 2.09 -9.69
N ILE A 118 -2.07 2.07 -8.61
CA ILE A 118 -2.73 0.86 -8.09
C ILE A 118 -3.51 0.12 -9.18
N ALA A 119 -4.33 0.82 -9.96
CA ALA A 119 -5.15 0.18 -10.99
C ALA A 119 -4.29 -0.46 -12.10
N GLY A 120 -3.22 0.21 -12.53
CA GLY A 120 -2.26 -0.36 -13.48
C GLY A 120 -1.51 -1.57 -12.93
N GLY A 121 -1.09 -1.49 -11.67
CA GLY A 121 -0.49 -2.62 -10.96
C GLY A 121 -1.43 -3.82 -10.86
N GLN A 122 -2.70 -3.57 -10.55
CA GLN A 122 -3.73 -4.61 -10.50
C GLN A 122 -3.97 -5.25 -11.87
N TYR A 123 -4.03 -4.45 -12.93
CA TYR A 123 -4.13 -4.96 -14.29
C TYR A 123 -2.97 -5.89 -14.64
N TYR A 124 -1.73 -5.50 -14.30
CA TYR A 124 -0.57 -6.36 -14.52
C TYR A 124 -0.62 -7.64 -13.67
N ASP A 125 -1.04 -7.57 -12.41
CA ASP A 125 -1.16 -8.75 -11.54
C ASP A 125 -2.06 -9.82 -12.17
N LEU A 126 -3.27 -9.43 -12.59
CA LEU A 126 -4.23 -10.32 -13.26
C LEU A 126 -3.68 -10.85 -14.60
N ASN A 127 -3.06 -9.99 -15.39
CA ASN A 127 -2.54 -10.40 -16.70
C ASN A 127 -1.29 -11.26 -16.64
N PHE A 128 -0.57 -11.25 -15.53
CA PHE A 128 0.64 -12.03 -15.32
C PHE A 128 0.34 -13.44 -14.80
N GLU A 129 -0.88 -13.70 -14.33
CA GLU A 129 -1.29 -15.03 -13.89
C GLU A 129 -1.00 -16.08 -14.96
N LYS A 130 -0.42 -17.21 -14.54
CA LYS A 130 -0.07 -18.37 -15.38
C LYS A 130 0.92 -18.06 -16.52
N LYS A 131 1.62 -16.92 -16.48
CA LYS A 131 2.66 -16.55 -17.45
C LYS A 131 4.04 -16.56 -16.81
N LYS A 132 5.07 -16.87 -17.60
CA LYS A 132 6.48 -16.67 -17.20
C LYS A 132 6.83 -15.19 -17.34
N ILE A 133 6.97 -14.50 -16.22
CA ILE A 133 7.25 -13.07 -16.16
C ILE A 133 8.63 -12.83 -15.55
N SER A 134 9.39 -11.88 -16.10
CA SER A 134 10.71 -11.54 -15.58
C SER A 134 10.61 -10.85 -14.21
N LEU A 135 11.66 -11.00 -13.40
CA LEU A 135 11.77 -10.35 -12.10
C LEU A 135 11.50 -8.83 -12.17
N THR A 136 12.07 -8.15 -13.17
CA THR A 136 11.87 -6.70 -13.36
C THR A 136 10.40 -6.33 -13.56
N LYS A 137 9.65 -7.14 -14.33
CA LYS A 137 8.22 -6.90 -14.56
C LYS A 137 7.39 -7.15 -13.29
N ILE A 138 7.71 -8.19 -12.51
CA ILE A 138 7.06 -8.42 -11.21
C ILE A 138 7.35 -7.30 -10.23
N LEU A 139 8.60 -6.84 -10.13
CA LEU A 139 8.97 -5.71 -9.28
C LEU A 139 8.20 -4.43 -9.67
N ASN A 140 8.11 -4.13 -10.97
CA ASN A 140 7.34 -2.96 -11.45
C ASN A 140 5.85 -3.10 -11.15
N MET A 141 5.28 -4.29 -11.33
CA MET A 141 3.89 -4.56 -10.95
C MET A 141 3.66 -4.33 -9.45
N GLN A 142 4.55 -4.82 -8.58
CA GLN A 142 4.44 -4.63 -7.13
C GLN A 142 4.63 -3.18 -6.70
N ILE A 143 5.54 -2.46 -7.35
CA ILE A 143 5.68 -1.01 -7.15
C ILE A 143 4.38 -0.30 -7.51
N ASN A 144 3.73 -0.65 -8.61
CA ASN A 144 2.47 -0.03 -9.03
C ASN A 144 1.30 -0.42 -8.11
N LYS A 145 1.10 -1.72 -7.86
CA LYS A 145 -0.03 -2.28 -7.09
C LYS A 145 0.02 -1.85 -5.62
N THR A 146 1.20 -1.89 -5.02
CA THR A 146 1.38 -1.64 -3.58
C THR A 146 2.20 -0.39 -3.29
N GLY A 147 3.33 -0.20 -3.98
CA GLY A 147 4.31 0.87 -3.72
C GLY A 147 3.80 2.30 -3.94
N LYS A 148 3.01 2.56 -4.98
CA LYS A 148 2.62 3.94 -5.37
C LYS A 148 1.82 4.68 -4.30
N LEU A 149 1.00 3.98 -3.52
CA LEU A 149 0.26 4.60 -2.42
C LEU A 149 1.16 4.91 -1.22
N PHE A 150 2.17 4.06 -0.94
CA PHE A 150 3.21 4.37 0.04
C PHE A 150 4.08 5.55 -0.42
N GLY A 151 4.38 5.63 -1.72
CA GLY A 151 5.01 6.80 -2.35
C GLY A 151 4.26 8.08 -2.02
N PHE A 152 2.93 8.09 -2.22
CA PHE A 152 2.08 9.21 -1.81
C PHE A 152 2.19 9.52 -0.31
N CYS A 153 2.16 8.50 0.57
CA CYS A 153 2.27 8.71 2.02
C CYS A 153 3.56 9.45 2.41
N CYS A 154 4.68 9.12 1.77
CA CYS A 154 5.96 9.79 2.01
C CYS A 154 6.05 11.18 1.36
N VAL A 155 5.33 11.40 0.25
CA VAL A 155 5.37 12.66 -0.50
C VAL A 155 4.40 13.72 0.06
N ALA A 156 3.24 13.31 0.59
CA ALA A 156 2.20 14.22 1.01
C ALA A 156 2.68 15.30 2.01
N PRO A 157 3.47 14.98 3.07
CA PRO A 157 4.01 16.00 3.97
C PRO A 157 4.89 17.05 3.27
N LEU A 158 5.64 16.66 2.24
CA LEU A 158 6.51 17.56 1.48
C LEU A 158 5.71 18.48 0.54
N LEU A 159 4.59 17.99 -0.01
CA LEU A 159 3.67 18.78 -0.83
C LEU A 159 3.00 19.89 -0.03
N ILE A 160 2.69 19.64 1.24
CA ILE A 160 2.16 20.66 2.17
C ILE A 160 3.20 21.78 2.37
N LEU A 161 4.48 21.43 2.50
CA LEU A 161 5.58 22.39 2.69
C LEU A 161 6.10 23.03 1.39
N GLY A 162 5.64 22.59 0.23
CA GLY A 162 6.19 23.05 -1.05
C GLY A 162 7.64 22.60 -1.33
N LYS A 163 8.13 21.55 -0.66
CA LYS A 163 9.52 21.05 -0.77
C LYS A 163 9.75 20.20 -2.03
N LYS A 164 9.76 20.85 -3.21
CA LYS A 164 9.86 20.18 -4.51
C LYS A 164 11.11 19.31 -4.72
N LYS A 165 12.27 19.73 -4.19
CA LYS A 165 13.56 19.03 -4.39
C LYS A 165 13.60 17.62 -3.78
N GLU A 166 12.82 17.38 -2.73
CA GLU A 166 12.81 16.10 -1.99
C GLU A 166 11.74 15.12 -2.50
N LEU A 167 10.82 15.55 -3.37
CA LEU A 167 9.65 14.76 -3.77
C LEU A 167 10.04 13.43 -4.42
N SER A 168 10.99 13.45 -5.38
CA SER A 168 11.43 12.22 -6.06
C SER A 168 12.06 11.23 -5.09
N LYS A 169 12.91 11.73 -4.18
CA LYS A 169 13.57 10.91 -3.16
C LYS A 169 12.54 10.25 -2.23
N PHE A 170 11.58 11.01 -1.70
CA PHE A 170 10.56 10.47 -0.80
C PHE A 170 9.53 9.60 -1.50
N ASN A 171 9.21 9.89 -2.76
CA ASN A 171 8.40 8.98 -3.56
C ASN A 171 9.09 7.62 -3.67
N LYS A 172 10.39 7.62 -4.00
CA LYS A 172 11.15 6.37 -4.12
C LYS A 172 11.31 5.66 -2.77
N ILE A 173 11.48 6.39 -1.67
CA ILE A 173 11.47 5.80 -0.32
C ILE A 173 10.13 5.09 -0.06
N GLY A 174 9.00 5.75 -0.35
CA GLY A 174 7.68 5.16 -0.16
C GLY A 174 7.44 3.94 -1.05
N GLU A 175 7.83 4.00 -2.33
CA GLU A 175 7.75 2.84 -3.25
C GLU A 175 8.59 1.66 -2.72
N ASP A 176 9.80 1.91 -2.22
CA ASP A 176 10.66 0.89 -1.62
C ASP A 176 10.05 0.31 -0.33
N ILE A 177 9.41 1.14 0.51
CA ILE A 177 8.68 0.68 1.71
C ILE A 177 7.48 -0.20 1.31
N GLY A 178 6.74 0.17 0.27
CA GLY A 178 5.61 -0.63 -0.21
C GLY A 178 6.05 -1.96 -0.82
N LEU A 179 7.18 -2.00 -1.52
CA LEU A 179 7.78 -3.25 -1.98
C LEU A 179 8.22 -4.12 -0.79
N LEU A 180 8.83 -3.52 0.24
CA LEU A 180 9.20 -4.23 1.48
C LEU A 180 7.98 -4.81 2.18
N PHE A 181 6.89 -4.06 2.23
CA PHE A 181 5.61 -4.49 2.79
C PHE A 181 5.06 -5.72 2.08
N GLN A 182 5.09 -5.71 0.74
CA GLN A 182 4.65 -6.87 -0.05
C GLN A 182 5.54 -8.10 0.21
N ILE A 183 6.86 -7.92 0.23
CA ILE A 183 7.78 -9.02 0.52
C ILE A 183 7.49 -9.62 1.91
N ALA A 184 7.17 -8.78 2.90
CA ALA A 184 6.79 -9.25 4.22
C ALA A 184 5.47 -10.05 4.19
N ASP A 185 4.46 -9.60 3.45
CA ASP A 185 3.20 -10.35 3.28
C ASP A 185 3.47 -11.71 2.60
N ASP A 186 4.19 -11.74 1.48
CA ASP A 186 4.55 -12.99 0.77
C ASP A 186 5.30 -13.97 1.71
N LEU A 187 6.19 -13.47 2.57
CA LEU A 187 6.94 -14.29 3.54
C LEU A 187 6.05 -14.84 4.67
N ILE A 188 5.05 -14.07 5.12
CA ILE A 188 4.07 -14.49 6.13
C ILE A 188 3.19 -15.59 5.54
N ASP A 189 2.67 -15.39 4.33
CA ASP A 189 1.82 -16.35 3.63
C ASP A 189 2.57 -17.67 3.41
N PHE A 190 3.81 -17.61 2.92
CA PHE A 190 4.65 -18.81 2.74
C PHE A 190 4.91 -19.57 4.05
N ARG A 191 5.08 -18.88 5.18
CA ARG A 191 5.24 -19.52 6.51
C ARG A 191 3.94 -20.12 7.01
N GLY A 192 2.82 -19.42 6.81
CA GLY A 192 1.47 -19.91 7.14
C GLY A 192 1.17 -21.20 6.40
N ASP A 193 1.44 -21.21 5.09
CA ASP A 193 1.29 -22.38 4.24
C ASP A 193 2.18 -23.54 4.67
N LYS A 194 3.43 -23.31 5.09
CA LYS A 194 4.26 -24.39 5.65
C LYS A 194 3.69 -25.00 6.92
N LYS A 195 3.12 -24.20 7.81
CA LYS A 195 2.43 -24.71 9.02
C LYS A 195 1.17 -25.49 8.64
N LEU A 196 0.44 -25.00 7.63
CA LEU A 196 -0.74 -25.65 7.08
C LEU A 196 -0.40 -26.82 6.14
N ALA A 197 0.82 -26.99 5.63
CA ALA A 197 1.19 -28.10 4.76
C ALA A 197 1.22 -29.45 5.51
N GLY A 198 1.23 -29.43 6.85
CA GLY A 198 0.85 -30.59 7.69
C GLY A 198 -0.66 -30.93 7.64
N LYS A 199 -1.48 -30.06 7.05
CA LYS A 199 -2.92 -30.16 6.77
C LYS A 199 -3.24 -29.49 5.39
N LYS A 200 -2.78 -30.10 4.29
CA LYS A 200 -2.98 -29.70 2.86
C LYS A 200 -3.99 -28.55 2.64
N THR A 201 -3.53 -27.31 2.43
CA THR A 201 -4.37 -26.24 1.86
C THR A 201 -4.07 -26.09 0.36
N ARG A 202 -5.10 -26.34 -0.47
CA ARG A 202 -5.08 -26.41 -1.94
C ARG A 202 -5.05 -25.04 -2.66
N LYS A 203 -4.93 -23.91 -1.96
CA LYS A 203 -5.21 -22.59 -2.55
C LYS A 203 -4.06 -22.03 -3.41
N ASP A 204 -2.81 -22.29 -3.07
CA ASP A 204 -1.70 -21.61 -3.77
C ASP A 204 -1.22 -22.33 -5.03
N LEU A 205 -1.49 -23.65 -5.17
CA LEU A 205 -1.22 -24.39 -6.40
C LEU A 205 -2.18 -24.04 -7.56
N THR A 206 -3.30 -23.34 -7.30
CA THR A 206 -4.36 -23.14 -8.31
C THR A 206 -4.34 -21.77 -9.00
N LYS A 207 -3.73 -20.73 -8.40
CA LYS A 207 -3.69 -19.38 -9.02
C LYS A 207 -2.42 -19.10 -9.85
N GLY A 208 -1.31 -19.81 -9.62
CA GLY A 208 -0.10 -19.63 -10.44
C GLY A 208 0.44 -18.20 -10.48
N LYS A 209 0.29 -17.43 -9.39
CA LYS A 209 0.83 -16.07 -9.28
C LYS A 209 2.35 -16.12 -9.15
N ALA A 210 3.04 -15.31 -9.95
CA ALA A 210 4.49 -15.16 -9.89
C ALA A 210 4.87 -14.23 -8.71
N THR A 211 5.16 -14.82 -7.54
CA THR A 211 5.61 -14.07 -6.36
C THR A 211 7.12 -13.85 -6.38
N LEU A 212 7.62 -12.93 -5.54
CA LEU A 212 9.06 -12.75 -5.41
C LEU A 212 9.74 -13.99 -4.82
N ILE A 213 9.03 -14.74 -3.98
CA ILE A 213 9.53 -16.01 -3.44
C ILE A 213 9.64 -17.07 -4.54
N SER A 214 8.67 -17.17 -5.45
CA SER A 214 8.75 -18.16 -6.54
C SER A 214 9.89 -17.86 -7.51
N LEU A 215 10.28 -16.59 -7.67
CA LEU A 215 11.34 -16.18 -8.58
C LEU A 215 12.75 -16.21 -7.94
N LEU A 216 12.88 -15.76 -6.69
CA LEU A 216 14.18 -15.61 -6.04
C LEU A 216 14.52 -16.81 -5.13
N GLY A 217 13.51 -17.51 -4.64
CA GLY A 217 13.62 -18.47 -3.55
C GLY A 217 13.66 -17.81 -2.17
N TYR A 218 13.09 -18.49 -1.17
CA TYR A 218 12.86 -17.96 0.18
C TYR A 218 14.08 -17.27 0.82
N LYS A 219 15.26 -17.92 0.79
CA LYS A 219 16.49 -17.35 1.40
C LYS A 219 16.92 -16.05 0.71
N ASN A 220 16.81 -15.98 -0.62
CA ASN A 220 17.19 -14.78 -1.37
C ASN A 220 16.16 -13.67 -1.22
N THR A 221 14.87 -14.00 -1.09
CA THR A 221 13.83 -13.03 -0.77
C THR A 221 14.08 -12.34 0.57
N ILE A 222 14.49 -13.07 1.61
CA ILE A 222 14.88 -12.48 2.90
C ILE A 222 16.07 -11.54 2.74
N LYS A 223 17.14 -11.98 2.06
CA LYS A 223 18.32 -11.13 1.79
C LYS A 223 17.95 -9.86 1.00
N TYR A 224 17.03 -9.98 0.05
CA TYR A 224 16.54 -8.86 -0.74
C TYR A 224 15.76 -7.86 0.13
N ALA A 225 14.90 -8.34 1.02
CA ALA A 225 14.17 -7.52 1.99
C ALA A 225 15.12 -6.73 2.90
N GLU A 226 16.13 -7.40 3.47
CA GLU A 226 17.14 -6.75 4.32
C GLU A 226 17.95 -5.69 3.55
N LYS A 227 18.36 -5.99 2.31
CA LYS A 227 19.04 -5.00 1.45
C LYS A 227 18.16 -3.78 1.19
N LEU A 228 16.87 -3.99 0.94
CA LEU A 228 15.91 -2.91 0.69
C LEU A 228 15.72 -2.05 1.95
N LYS A 229 15.58 -2.66 3.14
CA LYS A 229 15.56 -1.95 4.42
C LYS A 229 16.80 -1.07 4.62
N LEU A 230 17.99 -1.63 4.45
CA LEU A 230 19.25 -0.89 4.63
C LEU A 230 19.36 0.30 3.67
N ASN A 231 18.90 0.12 2.42
CA ASN A 231 18.84 1.21 1.44
C ASN A 231 17.89 2.33 1.88
N ILE A 232 16.71 2.00 2.41
CA ILE A 232 15.77 2.99 2.95
C ILE A 232 16.41 3.74 4.12
N PHE A 233 17.02 3.02 5.07
CA PHE A 233 17.68 3.61 6.24
C PHE A 233 18.81 4.57 5.85
N LYS A 234 19.61 4.23 4.84
CA LYS A 234 20.65 5.11 4.31
C LYS A 234 20.06 6.42 3.77
N LYS A 235 18.92 6.37 3.07
CA LYS A 235 18.25 7.56 2.49
C LYS A 235 17.68 8.52 3.54
N ILE A 236 17.21 7.99 4.68
CA ILE A 236 16.61 8.79 5.76
C ILE A 236 17.60 9.16 6.87
N ARG A 237 18.83 8.62 6.86
CA ARG A 237 19.86 8.86 7.87
C ARG A 237 20.12 10.34 8.15
N ILE A 238 20.04 11.19 7.12
CA ILE A 238 20.28 12.64 7.22
C ILE A 238 19.31 13.35 8.19
N TYR A 239 18.18 12.73 8.53
CA TYR A 239 17.20 13.30 9.45
C TYR A 239 17.44 12.89 10.92
N GLY A 240 18.51 12.11 11.19
CA GLY A 240 18.91 11.73 12.54
C GLY A 240 17.76 11.13 13.36
N ASN A 241 17.64 11.59 14.61
CA ASN A 241 16.62 11.12 15.56
C ASN A 241 15.18 11.41 15.13
N LYS A 242 14.95 12.40 14.25
CA LYS A 242 13.60 12.70 13.73
C LYS A 242 13.04 11.56 12.87
N SER A 243 13.90 10.69 12.34
CA SER A 243 13.49 9.54 11.53
C SER A 243 13.31 8.23 12.32
N SER A 244 13.43 8.26 13.65
CA SER A 244 13.32 7.08 14.52
C SER A 244 11.98 6.36 14.33
N ASP A 245 10.86 7.06 14.49
CA ASP A 245 9.51 6.49 14.32
C ASP A 245 9.33 5.78 12.97
N LEU A 246 9.89 6.34 11.89
CA LEU A 246 9.84 5.74 10.56
C LEU A 246 10.66 4.45 10.48
N LYS A 247 11.85 4.42 11.10
CA LYS A 247 12.68 3.22 11.19
C LYS A 247 11.97 2.11 11.96
N ASP A 248 11.33 2.46 13.08
CA ASP A 248 10.59 1.51 13.91
C ASP A 248 9.41 0.92 13.14
N THR A 249 8.69 1.75 12.38
CA THR A 249 7.62 1.26 11.50
C THR A 249 8.16 0.31 10.41
N ILE A 250 9.33 0.59 9.84
CA ILE A 250 9.95 -0.29 8.82
C ILE A 250 10.41 -1.62 9.43
N GLU A 251 11.01 -1.60 10.63
CA GLU A 251 11.34 -2.82 11.37
C GLU A 251 10.07 -3.63 11.69
N PHE A 252 9.01 -2.96 12.14
CA PHE A 252 7.72 -3.60 12.40
C PHE A 252 7.16 -4.28 11.14
N ILE A 253 7.25 -3.65 9.97
CA ILE A 253 6.76 -4.23 8.70
C ILE A 253 7.40 -5.60 8.42
N LEU A 254 8.70 -5.75 8.66
CA LEU A 254 9.42 -7.00 8.40
C LEU A 254 9.24 -8.05 9.48
N ASN A 255 9.15 -7.63 10.74
CA ASN A 255 9.12 -8.54 11.88
C ASN A 255 7.72 -8.95 12.32
N ARG A 256 6.66 -8.43 11.67
CA ARG A 256 5.28 -8.78 11.99
C ARG A 256 4.95 -10.23 11.64
N ASN A 257 4.05 -10.80 12.43
CA ASN A 257 3.59 -12.20 12.29
C ASN A 257 2.20 -12.35 11.66
N ARG A 258 1.54 -11.23 11.37
CA ARG A 258 0.19 -11.15 10.77
C ARG A 258 0.02 -9.82 10.09
#